data_AF-A0A2I0AN88-F1
#
_entry.id   AF-A0A2I0AN88-F1
#
_cell.length_a   1.000
_cell.length_b   1.000
_cell.length_c   1.000
_cell.angle_alpha   90.00
_cell.angle_beta   90.00
_cell.angle_gamma   90.00
#
_symmetry.space_group_name_H-M   'P 1'
#
loop_
_entity.id
_entity.type
_entity.pdbx_description
1 polymer ?
#
loop_
_entity_poly.entity_id
_entity_poly.type
_entity_poly.pdbx_seq_one_letter_code
_entity_poly.pdbx_strand_id
1 'polypeptide(L)' 'MRHQHFEGSIDPMIFENWLVKMEKVFENIRCLVDRKVSMVASVIDGAADNWWTNYRRVHLSDKDGRSYHLGGIS' A
#
# COMPACT_ATOMS: atom_id res chain seq x y z
N MET A 1 -4.99 4.83 -15.76
CA MET A 1 -3.70 5.46 -15.47
C MET A 1 -2.66 4.37 -15.49
N ARG A 2 -1.83 4.32 -16.53
CA ARG A 2 -0.89 3.24 -16.76
C ARG A 2 0.39 3.58 -15.97
N HIS A 3 0.55 2.91 -14.82
CA HIS A 3 1.79 2.73 -14.03
C HIS A 3 2.14 3.78 -12.96
N GLN A 4 1.36 3.86 -11.88
CA GLN A 4 1.80 4.50 -10.62
C GLN A 4 2.18 3.46 -9.57
N HIS A 5 2.89 2.40 -9.97
CA HIS A 5 3.32 1.37 -9.01
C HIS A 5 4.65 1.72 -8.37
N PHE A 6 4.81 1.32 -7.11
CA PHE A 6 6.06 1.45 -6.37
C PHE A 6 6.48 0.09 -5.85
N GLU A 7 7.67 -0.34 -6.27
CA GLU A 7 8.19 -1.69 -5.98
C GLU A 7 9.04 -1.76 -4.69
N GLY A 8 9.32 -0.62 -4.04
CA GLY A 8 10.15 -0.59 -2.82
C GLY A 8 11.59 -0.14 -3.05
N SER A 9 11.79 1.04 -3.66
CA SER A 9 13.11 1.66 -3.76
C SER A 9 13.67 2.05 -2.39
N ILE A 10 14.98 1.85 -2.20
CA ILE A 10 15.72 2.35 -1.03
C ILE A 10 16.15 3.82 -1.17
N ASP A 11 16.06 4.38 -2.39
CA ASP A 11 16.35 5.80 -2.65
C ASP A 11 15.14 6.66 -2.21
N PRO A 12 15.30 7.54 -1.21
CA PRO A 12 14.24 8.43 -0.74
C PRO A 12 13.66 9.31 -1.85
N MET A 13 14.49 9.78 -2.80
CA MET A 13 14.05 10.66 -3.87
C MET A 13 13.10 9.96 -4.84
N ILE A 14 13.32 8.66 -5.09
CA ILE A 14 12.41 7.85 -5.91
C ILE A 14 11.06 7.69 -5.19
N PHE A 15 11.08 7.44 -3.88
CA PHE A 15 9.87 7.33 -3.08
C PHE A 15 9.10 8.65 -3.02
N GLU A 16 9.77 9.78 -2.75
CA GLU A 16 9.15 11.10 -2.70
C GLU A 16 8.51 11.49 -4.04
N ASN A 17 9.22 11.27 -5.15
CA ASN A 17 8.68 11.54 -6.47
C ASN A 17 7.44 10.70 -6.80
N TRP A 18 7.38 9.46 -6.33
CA TRP A 18 6.20 8.62 -6.46
C TRP A 18 5.06 9.11 -5.55
N LEU A 19 5.36 9.49 -4.30
CA LEU A 19 4.37 9.98 -3.34
C LEU A 19 3.70 11.27 -3.82
N VAL A 20 4.46 12.22 -4.38
CA VAL A 20 3.91 13.45 -4.99
C VAL A 20 2.93 13.14 -6.12
N LYS A 21 3.17 12.09 -6.91
CA LYS A 21 2.23 11.66 -7.97
C LYS A 21 0.96 11.07 -7.37
N MET A 22 1.08 10.27 -6.31
CA MET A 22 -0.07 9.70 -5.60
C MET A 22 -0.93 10.76 -4.93
N GLU A 23 -0.32 11.79 -4.32
CA GLU A 23 -1.06 12.90 -3.73
C GLU A 23 -1.91 13.65 -4.78
N LYS A 24 -1.35 13.89 -5.97
CA LYS A 24 -2.13 14.46 -7.09
C LYS A 24 -3.30 13.56 -7.52
N VAL A 25 -3.14 12.24 -7.45
CA VAL A 25 -4.26 11.31 -7.72
C VAL A 25 -5.32 11.43 -6.64
N PHE A 26 -4.94 11.49 -5.36
CA PHE A 26 -5.89 11.65 -4.26
C PHE A 26 -6.69 12.93 -4.38
N GLU A 27 -6.05 14.05 -4.70
CA GLU A 27 -6.72 15.32 -4.96
C GLU A 27 -7.70 15.21 -6.13
N ASN A 28 -7.26 14.62 -7.24
CA ASN A 28 -8.07 14.49 -8.44
C ASN A 28 -9.34 13.64 -8.23
N ILE A 29 -9.24 12.55 -7.44
CA ILE A 29 -10.40 11.69 -7.13
C ILE A 29 -11.15 12.11 -5.87
N ARG A 30 -10.72 13.19 -5.19
CA ARG A 30 -11.24 13.63 -3.89
C ARG A 30 -11.23 12.49 -2.85
N CYS A 31 -10.10 11.79 -2.76
CA CYS A 31 -9.93 10.68 -1.84
C CYS A 31 -10.02 11.17 -0.38
N LEU A 32 -10.84 10.49 0.42
CA LEU A 32 -10.91 10.77 1.84
C LEU A 32 -9.64 10.31 2.55
N VAL A 33 -9.23 11.02 3.61
CA VAL A 33 -7.98 10.78 4.33
C VAL A 33 -7.91 9.34 4.89
N ASP A 34 -9.03 8.82 5.37
CA ASP A 34 -9.18 7.45 5.88
C ASP A 34 -9.04 6.37 4.80
N ARG A 35 -9.19 6.73 3.51
CA ARG A 35 -9.07 5.82 2.37
C ARG A 35 -7.72 5.84 1.68
N LYS A 36 -6.89 6.85 1.93
CA LYS A 36 -5.57 7.00 1.28
C LYS A 36 -4.69 5.77 1.48
N VAL A 37 -4.60 5.25 2.71
CA VAL A 37 -3.76 4.08 3.03
C VAL A 37 -4.19 2.83 2.26
N SER A 38 -5.49 2.53 2.26
CA SER A 38 -6.04 1.38 1.52
C SER A 38 -5.81 1.49 0.02
N MET A 39 -5.85 2.70 -0.52
CA MET A 39 -5.59 2.94 -1.93
C MET A 39 -4.11 2.82 -2.28
N VAL A 40 -3.20 3.37 -1.45
CA VAL A 40 -1.75 3.13 -1.59
C VAL A 40 -1.44 1.65 -1.60
N ALA A 41 -2.03 0.89 -0.66
CA ALA A 41 -1.83 -0.55 -0.56
C ALA A 41 -2.21 -1.31 -1.86
N SER A 42 -3.13 -0.79 -2.67
CA SER A 42 -3.53 -1.42 -3.94
C SER A 42 -2.62 -1.10 -5.13
N VAL A 43 -1.66 -0.19 -4.98
CA VAL A 43 -0.79 0.26 -6.07
C VAL A 43 0.69 0.08 -5.77
N ILE A 44 1.07 -0.37 -4.57
CA ILE A 44 2.42 -0.83 -4.29
C ILE A 44 2.57 -2.29 -4.75
N ASP A 45 3.78 -2.68 -5.13
CA ASP A 45 4.09 -4.02 -5.65
C ASP A 45 5.48 -4.46 -5.13
N GLY A 46 5.92 -5.65 -5.48
CA GLY A 46 7.28 -6.13 -5.23
C GLY A 46 7.68 -6.10 -3.76
N ALA A 47 8.85 -5.51 -3.47
CA ALA A 47 9.37 -5.43 -2.11
C ALA A 47 8.50 -4.54 -1.19
N ALA A 48 7.87 -3.50 -1.72
CA ALA A 48 6.96 -2.65 -0.96
C ALA A 48 5.70 -3.40 -0.52
N ASP A 49 5.08 -4.18 -1.41
CA ASP A 49 3.91 -4.99 -1.05
C ASP A 49 4.25 -6.10 -0.04
N ASN A 50 5.40 -6.76 -0.23
CA ASN A 50 5.92 -7.75 0.73
C ASN A 50 6.10 -7.13 2.13
N TRP A 51 6.71 -5.94 2.20
CA TRP A 51 6.87 -5.22 3.46
C TRP A 51 5.51 -4.86 4.08
N TRP A 52 4.58 -4.31 3.30
CA TRP A 52 3.26 -3.91 3.77
C TRP A 52 2.45 -5.09 4.30
N THR A 53 2.45 -6.22 3.59
CA THR A 53 1.78 -7.45 4.02
C THR A 53 2.33 -7.96 5.35
N ASN A 54 3.66 -7.94 5.52
CA ASN A 54 4.29 -8.31 6.79
C ASN A 54 3.98 -7.32 7.91
N TYR A 55 4.02 -6.02 7.62
CA TYR A 55 3.66 -4.97 8.57
C TYR A 55 2.22 -5.15 9.08
N ARG A 56 1.26 -5.37 8.17
CA ARG A 56 -0.15 -5.65 8.51
C ARG A 56 -0.27 -6.90 9.38
N ARG A 57 0.44 -7.97 9.04
CA ARG A 57 0.45 -9.22 9.82
C ARG A 57 0.94 -9.01 11.25
N VAL A 58 1.94 -8.18 11.45
CA VAL A 58 2.55 -7.99 12.78
C VAL A 58 1.83 -6.91 13.60
N HIS A 59 1.31 -5.86 12.97
CA HIS A 59 0.88 -4.65 13.68
C HIS A 59 -0.63 -4.37 13.60
N LEU A 60 -1.31 -4.91 12.58
CA LEU A 60 -2.75 -4.70 12.40
C LEU A 60 -3.56 -5.95 12.77
N SER A 61 -2.99 -7.16 12.68
CA SER A 61 -3.64 -8.40 13.17
C SER A 61 -3.97 -8.33 14.65
N ASP A 62 -3.05 -7.76 15.45
CA ASP A 62 -3.18 -7.64 16.90
C ASP A 62 -4.32 -6.69 17.30
N LYS A 63 -4.80 -5.85 16.38
CA LYS A 63 -5.89 -4.89 16.63
C LYS A 63 -7.26 -5.36 16.17
N ASP A 64 -7.36 -6.36 15.28
CA ASP A 64 -8.62 -6.66 14.61
C ASP A 64 -9.19 -8.07 14.85
N GLY A 65 -8.45 -8.99 15.50
CA GLY A 65 -8.96 -10.31 15.89
C GLY A 65 -9.49 -11.19 14.73
N ARG A 66 -9.40 -10.73 13.48
CA ARG A 66 -9.85 -11.45 12.29
C ARG A 66 -8.64 -12.13 11.67
N SER A 67 -8.49 -13.41 12.01
CA SER A 67 -7.66 -14.35 11.27
C SER A 67 -8.12 -14.36 9.81
N TYR A 68 -7.30 -13.78 8.92
CA TYR A 68 -7.44 -14.05 7.50
C TYR A 68 -7.06 -15.51 7.29
N HIS A 69 -8.06 -16.37 7.19
CA HIS A 69 -7.90 -17.75 6.74
C HIS A 69 -7.13 -17.72 5.42
N LEU A 70 -5.90 -18.25 5.46
CA LEU A 70 -5.14 -18.57 4.27
C LEU A 70 -5.98 -19.57 3.48
N GLY A 71 -6.38 -19.14 2.28
CA GLY A 71 -7.09 -19.96 1.31
C GLY A 71 -6.36 -21.29 1.16
N GLY A 72 -7.13 -22.37 1.28
CA GLY A 72 -6.66 -23.73 1.10
C GLY A 72 -5.92 -23.87 -0.22
N ILE A 73 -4.71 -24.40 -0.11
CA ILE A 73 -4.05 -25.07 -1.21
C ILE A 73 -4.89 -26.34 -1.46
N SER A 74 -5.53 -26.40 -2.62
CA SER A 74 -5.99 -27.66 -3.22
C SER A 74 -5.40 -27.77 -4.62
#